data_AF-A0A5C2HAP5-F1
#
_entry.id   AF-A0A5C2HAP5-F1
#
_cell.length_a   1.000
_cell.length_b   1.000
_cell.length_c   1.000
_cell.angle_alpha   90.00
_cell.angle_beta   90.00
_cell.angle_gamma   90.00
#
_symmetry.space_group_name_H-M   'P 1'
#
loop_
_entity.id
_entity.type
_entity.pdbx_description
1 polymer ?
#
loop_
_entity_poly.entity_id
_entity_poly.type
_entity_poly.pdbx_seq_one_letter_code
_entity_poly.pdbx_strand_id
1 'polypeptide(L)'
;MINKLYNLKKSQTEQKLIEKASLEQEVYEIDEKMASLTKEINTSTVQQLGSISDFMILAMHKDGLRFEVNKLLKRKNDLLKQIEVLFLEIIELQKESEQYKYILEEEKEELRKAKLHDEMILNEEFIQSKYIRS
;
A
#
# COMPACT_ATOMS: atom_id res chain seq x y z
N MET A 1 22.85 11.83 -7.64
CA MET A 1 22.26 10.54 -8.11
C MET A 1 21.31 9.95 -7.06
N ILE A 2 21.72 9.92 -5.78
CA ILE A 2 20.94 9.38 -4.66
C ILE A 2 19.59 10.09 -4.46
N ASN A 3 19.51 11.42 -4.61
CA ASN A 3 18.23 12.15 -4.55
C ASN A 3 17.22 11.67 -5.63
N LYS A 4 17.70 11.31 -6.82
CA LYS A 4 16.82 10.73 -7.87
C LYS A 4 16.33 9.33 -7.46
N LEU A 5 17.18 8.52 -6.85
CA LEU A 5 16.82 7.19 -6.34
C LEU A 5 15.81 7.27 -5.19
N TYR A 6 16.03 8.18 -4.24
CA TYR A 6 15.08 8.45 -3.15
C TYR A 6 13.68 8.81 -3.66
N ASN A 7 13.61 9.77 -4.59
CA ASN A 7 12.32 10.18 -5.17
C ASN A 7 11.66 9.06 -5.99
N LEU A 8 12.45 8.27 -6.73
CA LEU A 8 11.95 7.11 -7.46
C LEU A 8 11.33 6.08 -6.50
N LYS A 9 12.02 5.76 -5.40
CA LYS A 9 11.54 4.79 -4.41
C LYS A 9 10.27 5.27 -3.72
N LYS A 10 10.21 6.56 -3.38
CA LYS A 10 8.99 7.17 -2.83
C LYS A 10 7.81 7.04 -3.80
N SER A 11 8.01 7.33 -5.08
CA SER A 11 6.97 7.18 -6.10
C SER A 11 6.53 5.72 -6.28
N GLN A 12 7.46 4.76 -6.22
CA GLN A 12 7.15 3.33 -6.24
C GLN A 12 6.31 2.90 -5.02
N THR A 13 6.66 3.39 -3.82
CA THR A 13 5.86 3.15 -2.61
C THR A 13 4.44 3.70 -2.76
N GLU A 14 4.29 4.93 -3.27
CA GLU A 14 2.98 5.55 -3.50
C GLU A 14 2.13 4.74 -4.48
N GLN A 15 2.72 4.29 -5.60
CA GLN A 15 2.03 3.45 -6.58
C GLN A 15 1.55 2.13 -5.95
N LYS A 16 2.39 1.47 -5.17
CA LYS A 16 2.06 0.20 -4.50
C LYS A 16 0.99 0.37 -3.42
N LEU A 17 0.96 1.51 -2.72
CA LEU A 17 -0.11 1.84 -1.77
C LEU A 17 -1.46 2.01 -2.47
N ILE A 18 -1.48 2.64 -3.64
CA ILE A 18 -2.70 2.78 -4.45
C ILE A 18 -3.18 1.41 -4.93
N GLU A 19 -2.26 0.57 -5.43
CA GLU A 19 -2.57 -0.80 -5.86
C GLU A 19 -3.19 -1.61 -4.71
N LYS A 20 -2.56 -1.57 -3.52
CA LYS A 20 -3.09 -2.21 -2.31
C LYS A 20 -4.50 -1.72 -1.96
N ALA A 21 -4.71 -0.40 -1.96
CA ALA A 21 -6.02 0.17 -1.64
C ALA A 21 -7.11 -0.26 -2.64
N SER A 22 -6.76 -0.38 -3.93
CA SER A 22 -7.68 -0.89 -4.95
C SER A 22 -8.09 -2.34 -4.69
N LEU A 23 -7.15 -3.20 -4.29
CA LEU A 23 -7.46 -4.60 -3.96
C LEU A 23 -8.29 -4.72 -2.68
N GLU A 24 -8.02 -3.88 -1.67
CA GLU A 24 -8.82 -3.81 -0.44
C GLU A 24 -10.27 -3.40 -0.74
N GLN A 25 -10.47 -2.47 -1.68
CA GLN A 25 -11.79 -2.10 -2.16
C GLN A 25 -12.50 -3.26 -2.86
N GLU A 26 -11.82 -4.02 -3.72
CA GLU A 26 -12.40 -5.22 -4.36
C GLU A 26 -12.81 -6.27 -3.31
N VAL A 27 -12.01 -6.47 -2.26
CA VAL A 27 -12.35 -7.35 -1.14
C VAL A 27 -13.61 -6.87 -0.41
N TYR A 28 -13.71 -5.56 -0.16
CA TYR A 28 -14.89 -4.96 0.47
C TYR A 28 -16.17 -5.17 -0.36
N GLU A 29 -16.09 -4.96 -1.67
CA GLU A 29 -17.22 -5.20 -2.58
C GLU A 29 -17.64 -6.68 -2.61
N ILE A 30 -16.68 -7.60 -2.54
CA ILE A 30 -16.96 -9.04 -2.44
C ILE A 30 -17.69 -9.35 -1.12
N ASP A 31 -17.29 -8.73 -0.01
CA ASP A 31 -17.92 -8.95 1.29
C ASP A 31 -19.37 -8.45 1.33
N GLU A 32 -19.63 -7.25 0.80
CA GLU A 32 -20.99 -6.71 0.63
C GLU A 32 -21.86 -7.65 -0.23
N LYS A 33 -21.30 -8.14 -1.34
CA LYS A 33 -22.00 -9.07 -2.22
C LYS A 33 -22.29 -10.40 -1.52
N MET A 34 -21.33 -10.97 -0.79
CA MET A 34 -21.54 -12.19 -0.02
C MET A 34 -22.60 -12.00 1.07
N ALA A 35 -22.61 -10.85 1.75
CA ALA A 35 -23.63 -10.53 2.75
C ALA A 35 -25.03 -10.46 2.12
N SER A 36 -25.17 -9.83 0.96
CA SER A 36 -26.45 -9.77 0.24
C SER A 36 -26.96 -11.15 -0.19
N LEU A 37 -26.10 -11.99 -0.77
CA LEU A 37 -26.43 -13.35 -1.18
C LEU A 37 -26.80 -14.23 0.02
N THR A 38 -26.09 -14.08 1.14
CA THR A 38 -26.39 -14.80 2.38
C THR A 38 -27.75 -14.39 2.94
N LYS A 39 -28.08 -13.09 2.89
CA LYS A 39 -29.40 -12.58 3.26
C LYS A 39 -30.48 -13.20 2.37
N GLU A 40 -30.27 -13.20 1.06
CA GLU A 40 -31.19 -13.79 0.09
C GLU A 40 -31.43 -15.29 0.36
N ILE A 41 -30.37 -16.07 0.60
CA ILE A 41 -30.48 -17.49 0.99
C ILE A 41 -31.37 -17.66 2.22
N ASN A 42 -31.21 -16.80 3.22
CA ASN A 42 -31.93 -16.88 4.49
C ASN A 42 -33.39 -16.43 4.38
N THR A 43 -33.68 -15.43 3.55
CA THR A 43 -35.03 -14.87 3.40
C THR A 43 -35.87 -15.58 2.34
N SER A 44 -35.24 -16.23 1.36
CA SER A 44 -35.96 -16.93 0.29
C SER A 44 -36.77 -18.10 0.85
N THR A 45 -38.08 -18.06 0.61
CA THR A 45 -39.06 -19.05 1.06
C THR A 45 -40.10 -19.31 -0.02
N VAL A 46 -40.81 -20.43 0.09
CA VAL A 46 -41.97 -20.77 -0.74
C VAL A 46 -43.26 -20.50 0.02
N GLN A 47 -44.39 -20.53 -0.71
CA GLN A 47 -45.72 -20.41 -0.12
C GLN A 47 -46.07 -21.66 0.71
N GLN A 48 -46.75 -21.47 1.84
CA GLN A 48 -47.07 -22.53 2.81
C GLN A 48 -47.93 -23.66 2.22
N LEU A 49 -48.79 -23.36 1.24
CA LEU A 49 -49.64 -24.33 0.53
C LEU A 49 -49.19 -24.52 -0.93
N GLY A 50 -47.92 -24.25 -1.21
CA GLY A 50 -47.32 -24.39 -2.54
C GLY A 50 -47.17 -25.84 -2.98
N SER A 51 -46.86 -26.04 -4.26
CA SER A 51 -46.60 -27.37 -4.81
C SER A 51 -45.29 -27.95 -4.25
N ILE A 52 -45.18 -29.28 -4.17
CA ILE A 52 -43.94 -29.95 -3.72
C ILE A 52 -42.75 -29.56 -4.63
N SER A 53 -43.01 -29.34 -5.93
CA SER A 53 -42.01 -28.84 -6.88
C SER A 53 -41.40 -27.50 -6.48
N ASP A 54 -42.16 -26.61 -5.83
CA ASP A 54 -41.67 -25.28 -5.43
C ASP A 54 -40.56 -25.40 -4.38
N PHE A 55 -40.66 -26.37 -3.46
CA PHE A 55 -39.61 -26.64 -2.46
C PHE A 55 -38.32 -27.13 -3.12
N MET A 56 -38.43 -27.96 -4.16
CA MET A 56 -37.26 -28.45 -4.90
C MET A 56 -36.57 -27.31 -5.66
N ILE A 57 -37.36 -26.43 -6.30
CA ILE A 57 -36.85 -25.24 -6.98
C ILE A 57 -36.15 -24.31 -5.97
N LEU A 58 -36.74 -24.09 -4.79
CA LEU A 58 -36.12 -23.28 -3.74
C LEU A 58 -34.79 -23.86 -3.27
N ALA A 59 -34.71 -25.18 -3.08
CA ALA A 59 -33.48 -25.85 -2.69
C ALA A 59 -32.38 -25.65 -3.75
N MET A 60 -32.70 -25.91 -5.03
CA MET A 60 -31.79 -25.68 -6.15
C MET A 60 -31.32 -24.23 -6.23
N HIS A 61 -32.23 -23.28 -6.06
CA HIS A 61 -31.89 -21.86 -6.03
C HIS A 61 -30.91 -21.55 -4.89
N LYS A 62 -31.20 -21.97 -3.66
CA LYS A 62 -30.31 -21.72 -2.50
C LYS A 62 -28.94 -22.37 -2.67
N ASP A 63 -28.88 -23.56 -3.26
CA ASP A 63 -27.62 -24.24 -3.54
C ASP A 63 -26.80 -23.52 -4.61
N GLY A 64 -27.45 -22.95 -5.63
CA GLY A 64 -26.82 -22.05 -6.61
C GLY A 64 -26.22 -20.80 -5.96
N LEU A 65 -26.96 -20.15 -5.06
CA LEU A 65 -26.44 -18.99 -4.32
C LEU A 65 -25.25 -19.38 -3.43
N ARG A 66 -25.31 -20.52 -2.73
CA ARG A 66 -24.19 -21.04 -1.91
C ARG A 66 -22.95 -21.30 -2.75
N PHE A 67 -23.12 -21.81 -3.97
CA PHE A 67 -22.02 -22.02 -4.91
C PHE A 67 -21.35 -20.70 -5.28
N GLU A 68 -22.12 -19.66 -5.60
CA GLU A 68 -21.57 -18.33 -5.90
C GLU A 68 -20.87 -17.71 -4.69
N VAL A 69 -21.41 -17.86 -3.47
CA VAL A 69 -20.74 -17.43 -2.24
C VAL A 69 -19.37 -18.11 -2.08
N ASN A 70 -19.29 -19.43 -2.32
CA ASN A 70 -18.02 -20.15 -2.24
C ASN A 70 -17.01 -19.69 -3.30
N LYS A 71 -17.48 -19.34 -4.51
CA LYS A 71 -16.63 -18.80 -5.58
C LYS A 71 -16.08 -17.42 -5.21
N LEU A 72 -16.93 -16.55 -4.67
CA LEU A 72 -16.53 -15.24 -4.15
C LEU A 72 -15.52 -15.36 -3.00
N LEU A 73 -15.71 -16.32 -2.09
CA LEU A 73 -14.79 -16.59 -0.98
C LEU A 73 -13.40 -17.02 -1.47
N LYS A 74 -13.33 -17.88 -2.49
CA LYS A 74 -12.05 -18.25 -3.12
C LYS A 74 -11.34 -17.03 -3.71
N ARG A 75 -12.08 -16.20 -4.47
CA ARG A 75 -11.56 -14.97 -5.05
C ARG A 75 -11.05 -14.00 -3.98
N LYS A 76 -11.80 -13.81 -2.89
CA LYS A 76 -11.39 -12.99 -1.74
C LYS A 76 -10.06 -13.49 -1.16
N ASN A 77 -9.92 -14.80 -0.96
CA ASN A 77 -8.68 -15.36 -0.41
C ASN A 77 -7.48 -15.14 -1.34
N ASP A 78 -7.68 -15.21 -2.65
CA ASP A 78 -6.60 -14.94 -3.61
C ASP A 78 -6.21 -13.46 -3.63
N LEU A 79 -7.17 -12.55 -3.46
CA LEU A 79 -6.91 -11.11 -3.32
C LEU A 79 -6.16 -10.80 -2.02
N LEU A 80 -6.54 -11.43 -0.90
CA LEU A 80 -5.87 -11.26 0.38
C LEU A 80 -4.39 -11.68 0.32
N LYS A 81 -4.07 -12.77 -0.39
CA LYS A 81 -2.68 -13.17 -0.64
C LYS A 81 -1.91 -12.12 -1.46
N GLN A 82 -2.54 -11.53 -2.48
CA GLN A 82 -1.93 -10.46 -3.27
C GLN A 82 -1.67 -9.21 -2.42
N ILE A 83 -2.61 -8.84 -1.55
CA ILE A 83 -2.45 -7.75 -0.60
C ILE A 83 -1.28 -8.01 0.36
N GLU A 84 -1.12 -9.24 0.85
CA GLU A 84 -0.01 -9.62 1.73
C GLU A 84 1.35 -9.49 1.02
N VAL A 85 1.45 -9.95 -0.24
CA VAL A 85 2.67 -9.79 -1.04
C VAL A 85 2.99 -8.31 -1.26
N LEU A 86 2.00 -7.50 -1.67
CA LEU A 86 2.18 -6.05 -1.84
C LEU A 86 2.60 -5.36 -0.55
N PHE A 87 2.07 -5.80 0.59
CA PHE A 87 2.44 -5.26 1.90
C PHE A 87 3.93 -5.49 2.21
N LEU A 88 4.44 -6.68 1.92
CA LEU A 88 5.87 -6.97 2.08
C LEU A 88 6.74 -6.12 1.14
N GLU A 89 6.34 -5.98 -0.12
CA GLU A 89 7.04 -5.11 -1.10
C GLU A 89 7.09 -3.64 -0.63
N ILE A 90 5.98 -3.13 -0.08
CA ILE A 90 5.91 -1.77 0.47
C ILE A 90 6.89 -1.59 1.62
N ILE A 91 6.97 -2.56 2.54
CA ILE A 91 7.92 -2.52 3.66
C ILE A 91 9.36 -2.46 3.16
N GLU A 92 9.73 -3.26 2.17
CA GLU A 92 11.07 -3.25 1.59
C GLU A 92 11.39 -1.89 0.94
N LEU A 93 10.47 -1.36 0.13
CA LEU A 93 10.63 -0.04 -0.49
C LEU A 93 10.76 1.08 0.55
N GLN A 94 10.03 1.00 1.66
CA GLN A 94 10.13 1.97 2.76
C GLN A 94 11.51 1.91 3.44
N LYS A 95 12.02 0.71 3.71
CA LYS A 95 13.38 0.52 4.26
C LYS A 95 14.44 1.12 3.35
N GLU A 96 14.37 0.84 2.05
CA GLU A 96 15.32 1.40 1.07
C GLU A 96 15.23 2.93 0.99
N SER A 97 14.00 3.47 0.97
CA SER A 97 13.77 4.92 0.96
C SER A 97 14.38 5.61 2.19
N GLU A 98 14.22 5.00 3.36
CA GLU A 98 14.81 5.48 4.61
C GLU A 98 16.35 5.44 4.58
N GLN A 99 16.95 4.37 4.05
CA GLN A 99 18.40 4.31 3.84
C GLN A 99 18.90 5.45 2.94
N TYR A 100 18.23 5.71 1.81
CA TYR A 100 18.62 6.82 0.93
C TYR A 100 18.44 8.18 1.59
N LYS A 101 17.41 8.34 2.44
CA LYS A 101 17.20 9.56 3.21
C LYS A 101 18.37 9.82 4.17
N TYR A 102 18.81 8.80 4.90
CA TYR A 102 19.96 8.92 5.81
C TYR A 102 21.23 9.36 5.07
N ILE A 103 21.53 8.74 3.93
CA ILE A 103 22.71 9.10 3.12
C ILE A 103 22.63 10.57 2.66
N LEU A 104 21.45 11.03 2.24
CA LEU A 104 21.24 12.42 1.83
C LEU A 104 21.40 13.43 2.97
N GLU A 105 21.05 13.04 4.20
CA GLU A 105 21.24 13.86 5.39
C GLU A 105 22.73 13.96 5.76
N GLU A 106 23.47 12.86 5.69
CA GLU A 106 24.91 12.82 5.92
C GLU A 106 25.67 13.65 4.88
N GLU A 107 25.37 13.49 3.59
CA GLU A 107 25.96 14.31 2.51
C GLU A 107 25.75 15.81 2.74
N LYS A 108 24.57 16.20 3.25
CA LYS A 108 24.26 17.60 3.56
C LYS A 108 25.06 18.13 4.73
N GLU A 109 25.21 17.35 5.81
CA GLU A 109 25.99 17.76 6.97
C GLU A 109 27.48 17.90 6.64
N GLU A 110 28.05 16.97 5.85
CA GLU A 110 29.44 17.06 5.41
C GLU A 110 29.67 18.29 4.52
N LEU A 111 28.76 18.56 3.58
CA LEU A 111 28.80 19.80 2.77
C LEU A 111 28.73 21.06 3.63
N ARG A 112 27.94 21.05 4.70
CA ARG A 112 27.81 22.19 5.63
C ARG A 112 29.10 22.41 6.41
N LYS A 113 29.71 21.34 6.92
CA LYS A 113 31.00 21.41 7.63
C LYS A 113 32.13 21.90 6.71
N ALA A 114 32.21 21.38 5.49
CA ALA A 114 33.22 21.78 4.51
C ALA A 114 33.13 23.28 4.20
N LYS A 115 31.92 23.79 3.92
CA LYS A 115 31.70 25.23 3.69
C LYS A 115 32.10 26.10 4.88
N LEU A 116 31.76 25.66 6.10
CA LEU A 116 32.13 26.40 7.31
C LEU A 116 33.64 26.42 7.52
N HIS A 117 34.33 25.32 7.19
CA HIS A 117 35.78 25.26 7.24
C HIS A 117 36.43 26.19 6.21
N ASP A 118 35.94 26.20 4.97
CA ASP A 118 36.42 27.09 3.90
C ASP A 118 36.23 28.57 4.29
N GLU A 119 35.06 28.91 4.88
CA GLU A 119 34.79 30.27 5.40
C GLU A 119 35.75 30.66 6.52
N MET A 120 36.08 29.73 7.43
CA MET A 120 37.05 29.97 8.49
C MET A 120 38.45 30.24 7.93
N ILE A 121 38.92 29.42 6.98
CA ILE A 121 40.22 29.62 6.32
C ILE A 121 40.26 30.98 5.63
N LEU A 122 39.25 31.33 4.83
CA LEU A 122 39.18 32.62 4.15
C LEU A 122 39.23 33.80 5.13
N ASN A 123 38.55 33.67 6.27
CA ASN A 123 38.57 34.70 7.30
C ASN A 123 39.93 34.80 8.00
N GLU A 124 40.56 33.66 8.31
CA GLU A 124 41.93 33.63 8.87
C GLU A 124 42.95 34.23 7.90
N GLU A 125 42.91 33.87 6.63
CA GLU A 125 43.76 34.45 5.58
C GLU A 125 43.53 35.96 5.43
N PHE A 126 42.26 36.39 5.45
CA PHE A 126 41.91 37.80 5.40
C PHE A 126 42.50 38.58 6.60
N ILE A 127 42.36 38.03 7.81
CA ILE A 127 42.92 38.61 9.03
C ILE A 127 44.44 38.69 8.94
N GLN A 128 45.13 37.61 8.56
CA GLN A 128 46.59 37.60 8.40
C GLN A 128 47.04 38.63 7.36
N SER A 129 46.34 38.75 6.23
CA SER A 129 46.66 39.72 5.18
C SER A 129 46.52 41.18 5.63
N LYS A 130 45.67 41.48 6.62
CA LYS A 130 45.59 42.80 7.25
C LYS A 130 46.78 43.07 8.17
N TYR A 131 47.20 42.08 8.94
CA TYR A 131 48.37 42.20 9.82
C TYR A 131 49.70 42.34 9.06
N ILE A 132 49.87 41.67 7.90
CA ILE A 132 51.08 41.75 7.07
C ILE A 132 51.21 43.11 6.33
N ARG A 133 50.09 43.81 6.10
CA ARG A 133 50.06 45.14 5.45
C ARG A 133 50.24 46.32 6.41
N SER A 134 50.33 46.05 7.72
CA SER A 134 50.57 47.03 8.79
C SER A 134 52.05 47.04 9.15
#